data_AF-A0A3D9C1R6-F1
#
_entry.id   AF-A0A3D9C1R6-F1
#
_cell.length_a   1.000
_cell.length_b   1.000
_cell.length_c   1.000
_cell.angle_alpha   90.00
_cell.angle_beta   90.00
_cell.angle_gamma   90.00
#
_symmetry.space_group_name_H-M   'P 1'
#
loop_
_entity.id
_entity.type
_entity.pdbx_description
1 polymer ?
#
loop_
_entity_poly.entity_id
_entity_poly.type
_entity_poly.pdbx_seq_one_letter_code
_entity_poly.pdbx_strand_id
1 'polypeptide(L)'
;MKLYLFLLVFLQSCLYAQESTALKNDSLKEWRIRANEERIKYNKERCREDSIRAEHDSKTKNKYFINIAAPGGDKFLPGEELKEVLKKHNIIWGGEWMGSDIGGSTGECYYSFMTELTEKKFGKNFVDGLVKESVARYVKKHPRKIFDADEHTDWTYKGTYLSYINDNDLLNKDFFSAFIYPEGYENYDPSQKYHSKTVVIITLDEKGKVLKEEFSHNIYNDRNLKYIPYFEKEIKKFIKYTTFKPVKYRGYPVKSETSFFIYYK
;
A
#
# COMPACT_ATOMS: atom_id res chain seq x y z
N MET A 1 -24.14 55.63 -28.49
CA MET A 1 -24.87 55.35 -27.22
C MET A 1 -25.30 53.89 -27.03
N LYS A 2 -25.65 53.11 -28.06
CA LYS A 2 -26.13 51.72 -27.88
C LYS A 2 -25.05 50.67 -27.49
N LEU A 3 -23.76 50.93 -27.74
CA LEU A 3 -22.67 50.00 -27.40
C LEU A 3 -22.33 49.97 -25.90
N TYR A 4 -22.46 51.10 -25.21
CA TYR A 4 -22.14 51.22 -23.78
C TYR A 4 -23.18 50.54 -22.88
N LEU A 5 -24.45 50.47 -23.32
CA LEU A 5 -25.49 49.72 -22.59
C LEU A 5 -25.24 48.21 -22.61
N PHE A 6 -24.69 47.66 -23.70
CA PHE A 6 -24.41 46.23 -23.83
C PHE A 6 -23.24 45.77 -22.94
N LEU A 7 -22.22 46.64 -22.76
CA LEU A 7 -21.07 46.38 -21.88
C LEU A 7 -21.44 46.40 -20.39
N LEU A 8 -22.36 47.29 -19.97
CA LEU A 8 -22.83 47.36 -18.59
C LEU A 8 -23.65 46.13 -18.16
N VAL A 9 -24.47 45.57 -19.06
CA VAL A 9 -25.26 44.36 -18.79
C VAL A 9 -24.37 43.10 -18.70
N PHE A 10 -23.31 43.00 -19.51
CA PHE A 10 -22.33 41.91 -19.44
C PHE A 10 -21.45 41.96 -18.17
N LEU A 11 -21.07 43.16 -17.72
CA LEU A 11 -20.30 43.33 -16.48
C LEU A 11 -21.12 42.98 -15.23
N GLN A 12 -22.41 43.33 -15.18
CA GLN A 12 -23.28 42.97 -14.06
C GLN A 12 -23.58 41.47 -13.99
N SER A 13 -23.69 40.78 -15.12
CA SER A 13 -23.92 39.33 -15.17
C SER A 13 -22.68 38.51 -14.81
N CYS A 14 -21.47 38.98 -15.14
CA CYS A 14 -20.22 38.35 -14.68
C CYS A 14 -19.98 38.53 -13.16
N LEU A 15 -20.33 39.69 -12.59
CA LEU A 15 -20.22 39.93 -11.14
C LEU A 15 -21.23 39.10 -10.33
N TYR A 16 -22.48 38.98 -10.80
CA TYR A 16 -23.48 38.09 -10.18
C TYR A 16 -23.08 36.61 -10.26
N ALA A 17 -22.46 36.19 -11.36
CA ALA A 17 -21.96 34.81 -11.49
C ALA A 17 -20.82 34.53 -10.50
N GLN A 18 -19.86 35.45 -10.33
CA GLN A 18 -18.76 35.31 -9.36
C GLN A 18 -19.24 35.34 -7.90
N GLU A 19 -20.14 36.25 -7.52
CA GLU A 19 -20.72 36.28 -6.17
C GLU A 19 -21.51 35.01 -5.86
N SER A 20 -22.31 34.51 -6.82
CA SER A 20 -23.07 33.27 -6.62
C SER A 20 -22.18 32.03 -6.45
N THR A 21 -21.03 31.98 -7.13
CA THR A 21 -20.04 30.91 -6.95
C THR A 21 -19.27 31.05 -5.63
N ALA A 22 -18.94 32.26 -5.19
CA ALA A 22 -18.29 32.49 -3.91
C ALA A 22 -19.21 32.14 -2.71
N LEU A 23 -20.47 32.60 -2.73
CA LEU A 23 -21.49 32.25 -1.73
C LEU A 23 -21.83 30.75 -1.70
N LYS A 24 -21.87 30.08 -2.86
CA LYS A 24 -22.00 28.61 -2.92
C LYS A 24 -20.79 27.89 -2.35
N ASN A 25 -19.59 28.43 -2.52
CA ASN A 25 -18.36 27.81 -2.01
C ASN A 25 -18.29 27.93 -0.48
N ASP A 26 -18.69 29.08 0.07
CA ASP A 26 -18.74 29.29 1.52
C ASP A 26 -19.85 28.46 2.19
N SER A 27 -21.06 28.40 1.61
CA SER A 27 -22.15 27.56 2.15
C SER A 27 -21.86 26.06 2.07
N LEU A 28 -21.20 25.59 1.01
CA LEU A 28 -20.76 24.19 0.89
C LEU A 28 -19.65 23.86 1.89
N LYS A 29 -18.70 24.78 2.11
CA LYS A 29 -17.63 24.63 3.10
C LYS A 29 -18.20 24.57 4.52
N GLU A 30 -19.10 25.48 4.88
CA GLU A 30 -19.78 25.44 6.18
C GLU A 30 -20.63 24.19 6.36
N TRP A 31 -21.34 23.74 5.32
CA TRP A 31 -22.10 22.49 5.37
C TRP A 31 -21.18 21.29 5.60
N ARG A 32 -20.03 21.22 4.92
CA ARG A 32 -19.03 20.15 5.13
C ARG A 32 -18.48 20.16 6.56
N ILE A 33 -18.23 21.33 7.14
CA ILE A 33 -17.78 21.47 8.53
C ILE A 33 -18.87 20.94 9.47
N ARG A 34 -20.11 21.43 9.36
CA ARG A 34 -21.24 20.97 10.19
C ARG A 34 -21.49 19.47 10.06
N ALA A 35 -21.54 18.95 8.84
CA ALA A 35 -21.72 17.51 8.58
C ALA A 35 -20.58 16.68 9.18
N ASN A 36 -19.34 17.19 9.15
CA ASN A 36 -18.20 16.54 9.77
C ASN A 36 -18.29 16.56 11.32
N GLU A 37 -18.69 17.67 11.92
CA GLU A 37 -18.88 17.79 13.38
C GLU A 37 -20.00 16.88 13.89
N GLU A 38 -21.14 16.84 13.20
CA GLU A 38 -22.24 15.94 13.50
C GLU A 38 -21.81 14.47 13.39
N ARG A 39 -21.06 14.14 12.33
CA ARG A 39 -20.47 12.82 12.14
C ARG A 39 -19.52 12.45 13.28
N ILE A 40 -18.60 13.35 13.65
CA ILE A 40 -17.67 13.12 14.79
C ILE A 40 -18.45 12.88 16.08
N LYS A 41 -19.48 13.68 16.36
CA LYS A 41 -20.33 13.53 17.55
C LYS A 41 -21.06 12.19 17.56
N TYR A 42 -21.70 11.83 16.44
CA TYR A 42 -22.40 10.55 16.27
C TYR A 42 -21.44 9.36 16.46
N ASN A 43 -20.25 9.43 15.86
CA ASN A 43 -19.24 8.39 15.95
C ASN A 43 -18.71 8.25 17.37
N LYS A 44 -18.49 9.36 18.09
CA LYS A 44 -18.06 9.35 19.49
C LYS A 44 -19.09 8.67 20.40
N GLU A 45 -20.38 8.97 20.22
CA GLU A 45 -21.45 8.34 21.02
C GLU A 45 -21.54 6.84 20.73
N ARG A 46 -21.55 6.44 19.46
CA ARG A 46 -21.53 5.01 19.10
C ARG A 46 -20.30 4.28 19.61
N CYS A 47 -19.14 4.94 19.57
CA CYS A 47 -17.90 4.37 20.08
C CYS A 47 -17.99 4.13 21.60
N ARG A 48 -18.68 5.03 22.33
CA ARG A 48 -18.97 4.86 23.76
C ARG A 48 -19.88 3.66 24.02
N GLU A 49 -20.94 3.49 23.22
CA GLU A 49 -21.81 2.32 23.34
C GLU A 49 -21.07 1.01 23.02
N ASP A 50 -20.27 1.03 21.96
CA ASP A 50 -19.44 -0.11 21.54
C ASP A 50 -18.38 -0.49 22.56
N SER A 51 -17.76 0.49 23.24
CA SER A 51 -16.77 0.24 24.28
C SER A 51 -17.41 -0.40 25.52
N ILE A 52 -18.56 0.10 25.97
CA ILE A 52 -19.33 -0.49 27.08
C ILE A 52 -19.73 -1.93 26.72
N ARG A 53 -20.19 -2.14 25.48
CA ARG A 53 -20.54 -3.48 24.98
C ARG A 53 -19.34 -4.41 24.97
N ALA A 54 -18.19 -3.96 24.47
CA ALA A 54 -16.96 -4.75 24.45
C ALA A 54 -16.50 -5.11 25.86
N GLU A 55 -16.55 -4.16 26.80
CA GLU A 55 -16.21 -4.40 28.20
C GLU A 55 -17.13 -5.45 28.84
N HIS A 56 -18.44 -5.33 28.67
CA HIS A 56 -19.40 -6.32 29.18
C HIS A 56 -19.14 -7.71 28.56
N ASP A 57 -18.97 -7.76 27.24
CA ASP A 57 -18.71 -8.99 26.51
C ASP A 57 -17.40 -9.67 26.94
N SER A 58 -16.33 -8.90 27.14
CA SER A 58 -15.00 -9.38 27.56
C SER A 58 -15.00 -10.18 28.86
N LYS A 59 -16.03 -10.00 29.71
CA LYS A 59 -16.20 -10.75 30.96
C LYS A 59 -16.54 -12.22 30.73
N THR A 60 -17.19 -12.56 29.61
CA THR A 60 -17.67 -13.93 29.32
C THR A 60 -16.96 -14.57 28.14
N LYS A 61 -16.53 -13.78 27.16
CA LYS A 61 -15.87 -14.25 25.96
C LYS A 61 -14.64 -13.39 25.67
N ASN A 62 -13.62 -13.98 25.04
CA ASN A 62 -12.47 -13.23 24.53
C ASN A 62 -12.53 -13.29 23.01
N LYS A 63 -12.44 -12.16 22.33
CA LYS A 63 -12.46 -12.10 20.87
C LYS A 63 -11.28 -11.29 20.38
N TYR A 64 -10.64 -11.77 19.34
CA TYR A 64 -9.51 -11.09 18.71
C TYR A 64 -9.84 -10.77 17.26
N PHE A 65 -9.58 -9.53 16.85
CA PHE A 65 -9.78 -9.05 15.48
C PHE A 65 -8.45 -8.56 14.92
N ILE A 66 -8.22 -8.72 13.62
CA ILE A 66 -7.07 -8.10 12.94
C ILE A 66 -7.53 -6.85 12.20
N ASN A 67 -6.81 -5.75 12.44
CA ASN A 67 -6.95 -4.54 11.65
C ASN A 67 -6.24 -4.73 10.30
N ILE A 68 -6.95 -4.47 9.19
CA ILE A 68 -6.43 -4.40 7.83
C ILE A 68 -6.48 -2.95 7.34
N ALA A 69 -5.61 -2.57 6.40
CA ALA A 69 -5.54 -1.20 5.92
C ALA A 69 -6.84 -0.77 5.20
N ALA A 70 -7.29 0.47 5.37
CA ALA A 70 -8.42 1.03 4.62
C ALA A 70 -7.96 1.71 3.30
N PRO A 71 -8.84 1.87 2.29
CA PRO A 71 -10.22 1.40 2.18
C PRO A 71 -10.37 0.01 1.53
N GLY A 72 -9.27 -0.70 1.28
CA GLY A 72 -9.27 -1.97 0.56
C GLY A 72 -7.99 -2.77 0.77
N GLY A 73 -7.43 -2.74 1.98
CA GLY A 73 -6.27 -3.55 2.33
C GLY A 73 -6.57 -5.03 2.18
N ASP A 74 -5.54 -5.79 1.83
CA ASP A 74 -5.68 -7.20 1.57
C ASP A 74 -6.09 -7.97 2.82
N LYS A 75 -6.88 -9.03 2.58
CA LYS A 75 -7.33 -9.94 3.63
C LYS A 75 -6.12 -10.51 4.38
N PHE A 76 -6.32 -10.78 5.67
CA PHE A 76 -5.33 -11.50 6.45
C PHE A 76 -5.36 -12.98 6.05
N LEU A 77 -4.52 -13.33 5.08
CA LEU A 77 -4.44 -14.66 4.48
C LEU A 77 -4.44 -15.83 5.50
N PRO A 78 -3.73 -15.75 6.65
CA PRO A 78 -3.72 -16.79 7.67
C PRO A 78 -4.96 -16.83 8.59
N GLY A 79 -6.10 -16.28 8.17
CA GLY A 79 -7.30 -16.16 9.00
C GLY A 79 -7.82 -17.50 9.55
N GLU A 80 -7.83 -18.55 8.74
CA GLU A 80 -8.26 -19.88 9.19
C GLU A 80 -7.23 -20.51 10.15
N GLU A 81 -5.94 -20.39 9.86
CA GLU A 81 -4.88 -20.86 10.78
C GLU A 81 -4.93 -20.09 12.11
N LEU A 82 -5.21 -18.79 12.08
CA LEU A 82 -5.33 -17.96 13.28
C LEU A 82 -6.54 -18.39 14.12
N LYS A 83 -7.68 -18.63 13.48
CA LYS A 83 -8.87 -19.16 14.15
C LYS A 83 -8.60 -20.48 14.87
N GLU A 84 -7.86 -21.39 14.25
CA GLU A 84 -7.46 -22.64 14.88
C GLU A 84 -6.51 -22.44 16.07
N VAL A 85 -5.52 -21.56 15.93
CA VAL A 85 -4.54 -21.25 17.00
C VAL A 85 -5.24 -20.59 18.19
N LEU A 86 -6.05 -19.55 17.95
CA LEU A 86 -6.78 -18.83 18.99
C LEU A 86 -7.75 -19.75 19.77
N LYS A 87 -8.44 -20.65 19.06
CA LYS A 87 -9.40 -21.58 19.67
C LYS A 87 -8.77 -22.45 20.77
N LYS A 88 -7.50 -22.84 20.62
CA LYS A 88 -6.76 -23.63 21.62
C LYS A 88 -6.58 -22.90 22.96
N HIS A 89 -6.71 -21.58 22.94
CA HIS A 89 -6.55 -20.70 24.10
C HIS A 89 -7.86 -20.04 24.52
N ASN A 90 -9.01 -20.55 24.08
CA ASN A 90 -10.34 -19.98 24.36
C ASN A 90 -10.47 -18.50 23.94
N ILE A 91 -9.80 -18.15 22.84
CA ILE A 91 -9.96 -16.87 22.16
C ILE A 91 -10.75 -17.13 20.88
N ILE A 92 -11.83 -16.38 20.71
CA ILE A 92 -12.70 -16.47 19.54
C ILE A 92 -12.12 -15.58 18.44
N TRP A 93 -11.99 -16.13 17.23
CA TRP A 93 -11.67 -15.32 16.07
C TRP A 93 -12.83 -14.39 15.74
N GLY A 94 -12.60 -13.09 15.83
CA GLY A 94 -13.59 -12.05 15.57
C GLY A 94 -13.71 -11.69 14.09
N GLY A 95 -12.67 -11.97 13.30
CA GLY A 95 -12.58 -11.59 11.89
C GLY A 95 -11.62 -10.42 11.69
N GLU A 96 -11.68 -9.88 10.48
CA GLU A 96 -10.93 -8.70 10.07
C GLU A 96 -11.81 -7.46 10.23
N TRP A 97 -11.18 -6.33 10.49
CA TRP A 97 -11.84 -5.04 10.43
C TRP A 97 -10.92 -4.01 9.79
N MET A 98 -11.50 -2.99 9.17
CA MET A 98 -10.75 -1.87 8.63
C MET A 98 -10.85 -0.71 9.60
N GLY A 99 -9.72 -0.23 10.09
CA GLY A 99 -9.66 1.06 10.74
C GLY A 99 -9.95 2.16 9.72
N SER A 100 -10.99 2.95 9.92
CA SER A 100 -11.18 4.17 9.14
C SER A 100 -10.42 5.32 9.80
N ASP A 101 -9.64 6.07 9.02
CA ASP A 101 -9.12 7.40 9.42
C ASP A 101 -10.28 8.36 9.75
N ILE A 102 -11.47 8.01 9.28
CA ILE A 102 -12.75 8.66 9.50
C ILE A 102 -13.52 7.82 10.52
N GLY A 103 -12.96 7.66 11.73
CA GLY A 103 -13.47 6.73 12.74
C GLY A 103 -14.99 6.77 12.84
N GLY A 104 -15.65 5.61 12.72
CA GLY A 104 -17.11 5.53 12.80
C GLY A 104 -17.82 4.65 11.78
N SER A 105 -17.12 3.75 11.08
CA SER A 105 -17.86 2.65 10.46
C SER A 105 -18.42 1.73 11.55
N THR A 106 -19.58 1.13 11.29
CA THR A 106 -20.38 0.49 12.33
C THR A 106 -19.63 -0.68 12.97
N GLY A 107 -19.31 -0.59 14.27
CA GLY A 107 -18.68 -1.67 15.03
C GLY A 107 -17.15 -1.60 15.15
N GLU A 108 -16.48 -0.64 14.50
CA GLU A 108 -15.02 -0.49 14.56
C GLU A 108 -14.50 -0.36 15.99
N CYS A 109 -15.15 0.48 16.80
CA CYS A 109 -14.77 0.66 18.19
C CYS A 109 -14.90 -0.64 18.98
N TYR A 110 -15.97 -1.41 18.75
CA TYR A 110 -16.13 -2.69 19.44
C TYR A 110 -14.98 -3.64 19.10
N TYR A 111 -14.56 -3.73 17.83
CA TYR A 111 -13.45 -4.60 17.42
C TYR A 111 -12.13 -4.18 18.06
N SER A 112 -11.85 -2.87 18.07
CA SER A 112 -10.65 -2.31 18.70
C SER A 112 -10.63 -2.57 20.20
N PHE A 113 -11.68 -2.17 20.93
CA PHE A 113 -11.76 -2.36 22.38
C PHE A 113 -11.75 -3.83 22.78
N MET A 114 -12.47 -4.69 22.05
CA MET A 114 -12.50 -6.12 22.35
C MET A 114 -11.14 -6.80 22.13
N THR A 115 -10.42 -6.36 21.10
CA THR A 115 -9.03 -6.79 20.84
C THR A 115 -8.11 -6.33 21.97
N GLU A 116 -8.16 -5.05 22.34
CA GLU A 116 -7.36 -4.49 23.44
C GLU A 116 -7.63 -5.22 24.77
N LEU A 117 -8.89 -5.46 25.12
CA LEU A 117 -9.28 -6.17 26.34
C LEU A 117 -8.77 -7.63 26.32
N THR A 118 -8.81 -8.28 25.17
CA THR A 118 -8.25 -9.63 25.00
C THR A 118 -6.72 -9.60 25.14
N GLU A 119 -6.02 -8.68 24.50
CA GLU A 119 -4.57 -8.52 24.64
C GLU A 119 -4.16 -8.16 26.08
N LYS A 120 -4.93 -7.34 26.78
CA LYS A 120 -4.69 -7.01 28.19
C LYS A 120 -4.82 -8.22 29.10
N LYS A 121 -5.78 -9.11 28.82
CA LYS A 121 -6.02 -10.32 29.61
C LYS A 121 -4.97 -11.41 29.41
N PHE A 122 -4.56 -11.66 28.18
CA PHE A 122 -3.61 -12.72 27.84
C PHE A 122 -2.15 -12.25 27.74
N GLY A 123 -1.94 -10.94 27.61
CA GLY A 123 -0.65 -10.33 27.30
C GLY A 123 -0.51 -10.11 25.79
N LYS A 124 -0.19 -8.88 25.39
CA LYS A 124 -0.01 -8.52 23.97
C LYS A 124 1.01 -9.43 23.26
N ASN A 125 2.18 -9.64 23.87
CA ASN A 125 3.23 -10.48 23.30
C ASN A 125 2.79 -11.93 23.08
N PHE A 126 1.91 -12.45 23.95
CA PHE A 126 1.36 -13.79 23.80
C PHE A 126 0.44 -13.85 22.57
N VAL A 127 -0.48 -12.90 22.43
CA VAL A 127 -1.39 -12.83 21.27
C VAL A 127 -0.62 -12.59 19.97
N ASP A 128 0.38 -11.72 19.98
CA ASP A 128 1.29 -11.51 18.84
C ASP A 128 2.02 -12.82 18.47
N GLY A 129 2.37 -13.64 19.47
CA GLY A 129 2.93 -14.98 19.26
C GLY A 129 1.97 -15.91 18.53
N LEU A 130 0.69 -15.90 18.89
CA LEU A 130 -0.36 -16.69 18.22
C LEU A 130 -0.54 -16.25 16.76
N VAL A 131 -0.49 -14.94 16.48
CA VAL A 131 -0.52 -14.40 15.11
C VAL A 131 0.71 -14.82 14.32
N LYS A 132 1.91 -14.78 14.90
CA LYS A 132 3.13 -15.28 14.22
C LYS A 132 3.03 -16.77 13.93
N GLU A 133 2.49 -17.56 14.86
CA GLU A 133 2.27 -18.98 14.67
C GLU A 133 1.31 -19.26 13.50
N SER A 134 0.22 -18.51 13.37
CA SER A 134 -0.72 -18.69 12.26
C SER A 134 -0.08 -18.36 10.91
N VAL A 135 0.72 -17.29 10.83
CA VAL A 135 1.49 -16.95 9.62
C VAL A 135 2.44 -18.09 9.26
N ALA A 136 3.19 -18.62 10.22
CA ALA A 136 4.13 -19.73 9.98
C ALA A 136 3.40 -20.97 9.44
N ARG A 137 2.24 -21.31 10.02
CA ARG A 137 1.39 -22.42 9.57
C ARG A 137 0.88 -22.21 8.15
N TYR A 138 0.42 -21.00 7.84
CA TYR A 138 -0.09 -20.66 6.52
C TYR A 138 0.99 -20.80 5.45
N VAL A 139 2.17 -20.21 5.67
CA VAL A 139 3.30 -20.29 4.72
C VAL A 139 3.69 -21.76 4.48
N LYS A 140 3.80 -22.56 5.55
CA LYS A 140 4.13 -23.98 5.45
C LYS A 140 3.08 -24.79 4.68
N LYS A 141 1.79 -24.45 4.83
CA LYS A 141 0.68 -25.14 4.17
C LYS A 141 0.55 -24.77 2.68
N HIS A 142 1.08 -23.62 2.28
CA HIS A 142 0.98 -23.11 0.91
C HIS A 142 2.37 -22.89 0.25
N PRO A 143 3.22 -23.94 0.15
CA PRO A 143 4.60 -23.80 -0.32
C PRO A 143 4.72 -23.42 -1.81
N ARG A 144 3.62 -23.50 -2.57
CA ARG A 144 3.58 -23.14 -3.99
C ARG A 144 3.02 -21.75 -4.25
N LYS A 145 2.48 -21.09 -3.23
CA LYS A 145 1.92 -19.74 -3.37
C LYS A 145 3.05 -18.78 -3.77
N ILE A 146 2.75 -17.95 -4.75
CA ILE A 146 3.58 -16.80 -5.13
C ILE A 146 2.88 -15.60 -4.52
N PHE A 147 3.55 -14.91 -3.61
CA PHE A 147 3.05 -13.68 -3.01
C PHE A 147 3.40 -12.49 -3.90
N ASP A 148 2.52 -11.52 -4.02
CA ASP A 148 2.80 -10.28 -4.76
C ASP A 148 3.01 -9.09 -3.81
N ALA A 149 3.16 -7.90 -4.40
CA ALA A 149 3.39 -6.66 -3.67
C ALA A 149 2.15 -6.15 -2.92
N ASP A 150 0.94 -6.50 -3.39
CA ASP A 150 -0.31 -6.02 -2.79
C ASP A 150 -0.58 -6.73 -1.46
N GLU A 151 -0.07 -7.97 -1.30
CA GLU A 151 -0.22 -8.79 -0.09
C GLU A 151 0.63 -8.34 1.12
N HIS A 152 0.97 -7.05 1.21
CA HIS A 152 1.74 -6.43 2.29
C HIS A 152 3.07 -7.15 2.57
N THR A 153 3.76 -7.54 1.50
CA THR A 153 5.08 -8.15 1.58
C THR A 153 6.17 -7.09 1.75
N ASP A 154 7.27 -7.48 2.40
CA ASP A 154 8.44 -6.63 2.58
C ASP A 154 9.60 -7.16 1.73
N TRP A 155 10.15 -6.28 0.89
CA TRP A 155 11.33 -6.55 0.10
C TRP A 155 12.31 -5.37 0.14
N THR A 156 13.57 -5.69 0.39
CA THR A 156 14.66 -4.71 0.42
C THR A 156 15.84 -5.22 -0.37
N TYR A 157 16.54 -4.30 -1.03
CA TYR A 157 17.81 -4.56 -1.69
C TYR A 157 18.94 -4.10 -0.76
N LYS A 158 19.80 -5.02 -0.33
CA LYS A 158 20.91 -4.75 0.64
C LYS A 158 20.47 -3.98 1.90
N GLY A 159 19.21 -4.15 2.33
CA GLY A 159 18.66 -3.48 3.53
C GLY A 159 18.08 -2.09 3.29
N THR A 160 18.07 -1.62 2.03
CA THR A 160 17.41 -0.37 1.63
C THR A 160 16.15 -0.65 0.85
N TYR A 161 15.09 0.13 1.10
CA TYR A 161 13.91 0.14 0.27
C TYR A 161 14.22 0.78 -1.09
N LEU A 162 13.57 0.28 -2.14
CA LEU A 162 13.72 0.80 -3.48
C LEU A 162 12.86 2.06 -3.69
N SER A 163 13.35 2.95 -4.54
CA SER A 163 12.61 4.12 -4.97
C SER A 163 11.86 3.76 -6.26
N TYR A 164 10.55 3.97 -6.26
CA TYR A 164 9.71 3.77 -7.45
C TYR A 164 9.53 5.06 -8.28
N ILE A 165 10.15 6.15 -7.83
CA ILE A 165 9.96 7.49 -8.40
C ILE A 165 11.25 8.13 -8.89
N ASN A 166 12.43 7.61 -8.50
CA ASN A 166 13.72 8.13 -8.95
C ASN A 166 14.79 7.04 -9.03
N ASP A 167 15.88 7.37 -9.71
CA ASP A 167 17.04 6.52 -10.02
C ASP A 167 18.10 6.48 -8.90
N ASN A 168 17.87 7.16 -7.78
CA ASN A 168 18.88 7.36 -6.74
C ASN A 168 18.93 6.24 -5.69
N ASP A 169 18.22 5.13 -5.93
CA ASP A 169 18.30 3.95 -5.08
C ASP A 169 19.61 3.17 -5.27
N LEU A 170 19.93 2.32 -4.29
CA LEU A 170 21.17 1.54 -4.28
C LEU A 170 21.24 0.49 -5.40
N LEU A 171 20.09 -0.03 -5.84
CA LEU A 171 20.03 -1.04 -6.90
C LEU A 171 20.42 -0.42 -8.24
N ASN A 172 19.84 0.74 -8.58
CA ASN A 172 20.20 1.50 -9.77
C ASN A 172 21.70 1.88 -9.76
N LYS A 173 22.22 2.35 -8.62
CA LYS A 173 23.66 2.65 -8.47
C LYS A 173 24.54 1.43 -8.73
N ASP A 174 24.20 0.29 -8.15
CA ASP A 174 24.95 -0.95 -8.34
C ASP A 174 24.88 -1.41 -9.80
N PHE A 175 23.71 -1.37 -10.43
CA PHE A 175 23.53 -1.70 -11.85
C PHE A 175 24.40 -0.80 -12.73
N PHE A 176 24.33 0.52 -12.54
CA PHE A 176 25.05 1.48 -13.38
C PHE A 176 26.55 1.58 -13.09
N SER A 177 27.04 0.99 -11.99
CA SER A 177 28.47 0.95 -11.68
C SER A 177 29.32 0.23 -12.74
N ALA A 178 28.72 -0.74 -13.45
CA ALA A 178 29.36 -1.52 -14.50
C ALA A 178 28.65 -1.44 -15.86
N PHE A 179 27.54 -0.69 -15.94
CA PHE A 179 26.78 -0.53 -17.17
C PHE A 179 27.43 0.51 -18.08
N ILE A 180 27.58 0.16 -19.35
CA ILE A 180 28.07 1.07 -20.39
C ILE A 180 26.94 1.29 -21.38
N TYR A 181 26.64 2.55 -21.70
CA TYR A 181 25.64 2.87 -22.72
C TYR A 181 26.17 2.46 -24.10
N PRO A 182 25.31 1.88 -24.97
CA PRO A 182 25.72 1.54 -26.32
C PRO A 182 26.07 2.80 -27.11
N GLU A 183 27.01 2.69 -28.04
CA GLU A 183 27.40 3.80 -28.91
C GLU A 183 26.19 4.33 -29.68
N GLY A 184 26.01 5.65 -29.67
CA GLY A 184 24.84 6.30 -30.27
C GLY A 184 23.54 6.17 -29.47
N TYR A 185 23.61 5.82 -28.18
CA TYR A 185 22.48 6.04 -27.27
C TYR A 185 22.26 7.55 -27.07
N GLU A 186 21.03 8.00 -27.31
CA GLU A 186 20.65 9.40 -27.10
C GLU A 186 20.13 9.57 -25.67
N ASN A 187 20.87 10.31 -24.84
CA ASN A 187 20.49 10.57 -23.45
C ASN A 187 19.17 11.34 -23.37
N TYR A 188 18.52 11.20 -22.22
CA TYR A 188 17.37 11.96 -21.76
C TYR A 188 17.59 13.46 -21.91
N ASP A 189 16.56 14.13 -22.43
CA ASP A 189 16.44 15.57 -22.37
C ASP A 189 15.81 15.97 -21.03
N PRO A 190 16.50 16.76 -20.17
CA PRO A 190 15.97 17.25 -18.90
C PRO A 190 14.64 18.01 -19.02
N SER A 191 14.26 18.48 -20.22
CA SER A 191 13.00 19.15 -20.49
C SER A 191 11.78 18.20 -20.53
N GLN A 192 12.01 16.90 -20.63
CA GLN A 192 10.95 15.90 -20.68
C GLN A 192 10.39 15.61 -19.29
N LYS A 193 9.17 15.06 -19.24
CA LYS A 193 8.45 14.80 -17.97
C LYS A 193 8.80 13.44 -17.35
N TYR A 194 9.29 12.48 -18.13
CA TYR A 194 9.49 11.09 -17.71
C TYR A 194 10.76 10.47 -18.28
N HIS A 195 11.58 9.86 -17.43
CA HIS A 195 12.78 9.12 -17.83
C HIS A 195 12.43 7.82 -18.57
N SER A 196 13.29 7.44 -19.53
CA SER A 196 13.26 6.08 -20.07
C SER A 196 13.58 5.08 -18.96
N LYS A 197 12.81 4.00 -18.85
CA LYS A 197 12.99 3.00 -17.79
C LYS A 197 12.59 1.60 -18.23
N THR A 198 13.17 0.61 -17.58
CA THR A 198 12.71 -0.78 -17.64
C THR A 198 12.18 -1.19 -16.28
N VAL A 199 10.95 -1.68 -16.24
CA VAL A 199 10.41 -2.41 -15.11
C VAL A 199 10.88 -3.85 -15.22
N VAL A 200 11.56 -4.33 -14.20
CA VAL A 200 12.06 -5.69 -14.12
C VAL A 200 11.21 -6.42 -13.09
N ILE A 201 10.45 -7.40 -13.53
CA ILE A 201 9.62 -8.25 -12.66
C ILE A 201 10.37 -9.56 -12.45
N ILE A 202 10.59 -9.95 -11.20
CA ILE A 202 11.30 -11.18 -10.85
C ILE A 202 10.45 -12.04 -9.91
N THR A 203 10.43 -13.34 -10.16
CA THR A 203 9.95 -14.32 -9.19
C THR A 203 11.12 -14.82 -8.36
N LEU A 204 11.07 -14.58 -7.04
CA LEU A 204 12.05 -15.07 -6.08
C LEU A 204 11.51 -16.31 -5.36
N ASP A 205 12.37 -17.28 -5.09
CA ASP A 205 12.07 -18.35 -4.12
C ASP A 205 12.29 -17.88 -2.67
N GLU A 206 11.95 -18.76 -1.72
CA GLU A 206 12.09 -18.53 -0.27
C GLU A 206 13.56 -18.30 0.18
N LYS A 207 14.54 -18.54 -0.70
CA LYS A 207 15.97 -18.30 -0.45
C LYS A 207 16.49 -17.05 -1.16
N GLY A 208 15.64 -16.35 -1.91
CA GLY A 208 16.02 -15.19 -2.71
C GLY A 208 16.68 -15.55 -4.04
N LYS A 209 16.54 -16.79 -4.52
CA LYS A 209 16.98 -17.17 -5.87
C LYS A 209 15.93 -16.73 -6.89
N VAL A 210 16.38 -16.12 -7.98
CA VAL A 210 15.52 -15.76 -9.12
C VAL A 210 15.15 -17.03 -9.89
N LEU A 211 13.85 -17.26 -10.04
CA LEU A 211 13.26 -18.38 -10.76
C LEU A 211 12.80 -18.00 -12.16
N LYS A 212 12.41 -16.74 -12.34
CA LYS A 212 11.88 -16.17 -13.57
C LYS A 212 12.12 -14.67 -13.56
N GLU A 213 12.37 -14.09 -14.72
CA GLU A 213 12.43 -12.65 -14.95
C GLU A 213 11.61 -12.23 -16.18
N GLU A 214 10.99 -11.06 -16.09
CA GLU A 214 10.25 -10.41 -17.17
C GLU A 214 10.61 -8.92 -17.24
N PHE A 215 10.49 -8.33 -18.43
CA PHE A 215 10.85 -6.94 -18.68
C PHE A 215 9.69 -6.19 -19.33
N SER A 216 9.43 -4.99 -18.84
CA SER A 216 8.53 -4.04 -19.46
C SER A 216 9.26 -2.72 -19.67
N HIS A 217 9.35 -2.28 -20.92
CA HIS A 217 10.15 -1.13 -21.31
C HIS A 217 9.25 0.08 -21.57
N ASN A 218 9.63 1.21 -20.98
CA ASN A 218 9.11 2.52 -21.35
C ASN A 218 10.31 3.35 -21.81
N ILE A 219 10.55 3.35 -23.13
CA ILE A 219 11.64 4.10 -23.75
C ILE A 219 11.02 5.31 -24.42
N TYR A 220 11.42 6.51 -24.00
CA TYR A 220 10.80 7.74 -24.48
C TYR A 220 11.28 8.11 -25.89
N ASN A 221 12.57 7.92 -26.17
CA ASN A 221 13.14 8.20 -27.48
C ASN A 221 13.07 6.95 -28.36
N ASP A 222 12.24 6.96 -29.40
CA ASP A 222 12.04 5.84 -30.31
C ASP A 222 13.35 5.34 -30.96
N ARG A 223 14.35 6.21 -31.15
CA ARG A 223 15.66 5.83 -31.68
C ARG A 223 16.43 4.88 -30.76
N ASN A 224 16.12 4.91 -29.46
CA ASN A 224 16.74 4.04 -28.46
C ASN A 224 16.03 2.68 -28.34
N LEU A 225 14.84 2.48 -28.94
CA LEU A 225 14.11 1.20 -28.87
C LEU A 225 14.96 0.02 -29.38
N LYS A 226 15.83 0.28 -30.37
CA LYS A 226 16.78 -0.71 -30.91
C LYS A 226 17.75 -1.29 -29.86
N TYR A 227 17.94 -0.61 -28.73
CA TYR A 227 18.83 -1.05 -27.65
C TYR A 227 18.13 -1.90 -26.58
N ILE A 228 16.83 -2.16 -26.68
CA ILE A 228 16.10 -3.04 -25.74
C ILE A 228 16.81 -4.39 -25.54
N PRO A 229 17.21 -5.14 -26.60
CA PRO A 229 17.92 -6.41 -26.42
C PRO A 229 19.25 -6.28 -25.67
N TYR A 230 19.94 -5.15 -25.82
CA TYR A 230 21.17 -4.85 -25.08
C TYR A 230 20.86 -4.58 -23.60
N PHE A 231 19.83 -3.80 -23.31
CA PHE A 231 19.40 -3.53 -21.94
C PHE A 231 18.98 -4.80 -21.20
N GLU A 232 18.15 -5.64 -21.81
CA GLU A 232 17.77 -6.93 -21.20
C GLU A 232 18.99 -7.81 -20.93
N LYS A 233 19.96 -7.85 -21.84
CA LYS A 233 21.19 -8.63 -21.65
C LYS A 233 21.99 -8.16 -20.43
N GLU A 234 22.19 -6.85 -20.28
CA GLU A 234 22.92 -6.31 -19.13
C GLU A 234 22.11 -6.45 -17.82
N ILE A 235 20.78 -6.32 -17.87
CA ILE A 235 19.92 -6.59 -16.70
C ILE A 235 20.00 -8.07 -16.29
N LYS A 236 19.91 -9.03 -17.22
CA LYS A 236 20.06 -10.46 -16.92
C LYS A 236 21.43 -10.76 -16.31
N LYS A 237 22.49 -10.12 -16.81
CA LYS A 237 23.83 -10.22 -16.24
C LYS A 237 23.86 -9.70 -14.81
N PHE A 238 23.28 -8.52 -14.55
CA PHE A 238 23.17 -7.96 -13.20
C PHE A 238 22.42 -8.91 -12.27
N ILE A 239 21.24 -9.41 -12.67
CA ILE A 239 20.44 -10.37 -11.92
C ILE A 239 21.27 -11.61 -11.57
N LYS A 240 21.97 -12.19 -12.54
CA LYS A 240 22.78 -13.40 -12.37
C LYS A 240 23.86 -13.27 -11.29
N TYR A 241 24.47 -12.09 -11.15
CA TYR A 241 25.54 -11.83 -10.19
C TYR A 241 25.06 -11.17 -8.89
N THR A 242 23.75 -10.92 -8.78
CA THR A 242 23.16 -10.26 -7.61
C THR A 242 22.59 -11.30 -6.65
N THR A 243 22.98 -11.20 -5.38
CA THR A 243 22.39 -11.99 -4.30
C THR A 243 21.18 -11.26 -3.73
N PHE A 244 19.98 -11.66 -4.14
CA PHE A 244 18.74 -11.11 -3.59
C PHE A 244 18.40 -11.76 -2.26
N LYS A 245 17.80 -10.98 -1.35
CA LYS A 245 17.13 -11.53 -0.17
C LYS A 245 15.73 -11.99 -0.55
N PRO A 246 15.19 -13.05 0.08
CA PRO A 246 13.81 -13.44 -0.12
C PRO A 246 12.88 -12.31 0.35
N VAL A 247 11.76 -12.18 -0.35
CA VAL A 247 10.63 -11.37 0.10
C VAL A 247 10.04 -12.01 1.35
N LYS A 248 9.53 -11.18 2.26
CA LYS A 248 8.96 -11.65 3.51
C LYS A 248 7.49 -11.28 3.60
N TYR A 249 6.66 -12.28 3.89
CA TYR A 249 5.29 -12.07 4.36
C TYR A 249 5.29 -12.09 5.88
N ARG A 250 5.04 -10.93 6.51
CA ARG A 250 5.05 -10.77 7.98
C ARG A 250 6.27 -11.39 8.67
N GLY A 251 7.45 -11.22 8.04
CA GLY A 251 8.74 -11.69 8.56
C GLY A 251 9.15 -13.10 8.13
N TYR A 252 8.27 -13.89 7.52
CA TYR A 252 8.58 -15.23 7.01
C TYR A 252 9.01 -15.15 5.55
N PRO A 253 10.13 -15.78 5.15
CA PRO A 253 10.53 -15.84 3.75
C PRO A 253 9.51 -16.63 2.94
N VAL A 254 9.10 -16.08 1.80
CA VAL A 254 8.10 -16.68 0.92
C VAL A 254 8.57 -16.62 -0.53
N LYS A 255 8.04 -17.51 -1.37
CA LYS A 255 8.14 -17.36 -2.81
C LYS A 255 7.26 -16.18 -3.24
N SER A 256 7.79 -15.29 -4.08
CA SER A 256 7.11 -14.04 -4.40
C SER A 256 7.42 -13.54 -5.79
N GLU A 257 6.53 -12.73 -6.33
CA GLU A 257 6.80 -11.82 -7.44
C GLU A 257 7.07 -10.42 -6.88
N THR A 258 8.14 -9.80 -7.33
CA THR A 258 8.49 -8.42 -6.97
C THR A 258 9.03 -7.70 -8.19
N SER A 259 9.12 -6.38 -8.13
CA SER A 259 9.64 -5.58 -9.23
C SER A 259 10.60 -4.49 -8.78
N PHE A 260 11.47 -4.11 -9.70
CA PHE A 260 12.32 -2.93 -9.55
C PHE A 260 12.44 -2.20 -10.89
N PHE A 261 12.87 -0.95 -10.83
CA PHE A 261 12.98 -0.09 -12.00
C PHE A 261 14.45 0.16 -12.28
N ILE A 262 14.85 0.06 -13.55
CA ILE A 262 16.13 0.56 -14.04
C ILE A 262 15.83 1.84 -14.81
N TYR A 263 16.34 2.96 -14.34
CA TYR A 263 16.14 4.27 -14.95
C TYR A 263 17.33 4.63 -15.83
N TYR A 264 17.09 4.82 -17.12
CA TYR A 264 18.14 5.21 -18.05
C TYR A 264 18.35 6.72 -18.05
N LYS A 265 19.59 7.09 -18.36
CA LYS A 265 20.01 8.46 -18.60
C LYS A 265 19.41 9.04 -19.85
#